data_AF-A0A0K3B342-F1
#
_entry.id   AF-A0A0K3B342-F1
#
_cell.length_a   1.000
_cell.length_b   1.000
_cell.length_c   1.000
_cell.angle_alpha   90.00
_cell.angle_beta   90.00
_cell.angle_gamma   90.00
#
_symmetry.space_group_name_H-M   'P 1'
#
loop_
_entity.id
_entity.type
_entity.pdbx_description
1 polymer ?
#
loop_
_entity_poly.entity_id
_entity_poly.type
_entity_poly.pdbx_seq_one_letter_code
_entity_poly.pdbx_strand_id
1 'polypeptide(L)'
;MDNEVFRTFTAAPGVCAAQVDARGVVVTASQRLYSRLGCHPDDLRGRNVLDLVQRDGLRGETIVVMVAPDQKHTASRKILTKMDSRILEGVAAGVSTAKLALMVELSRGGVEYHVTNLLRKLRAPNRTSLVSKAYAEGILAAGTWPPKVVPDFVK
;
A
#
# COMPACT_ATOMS: atom_id res chain seq x y z
N MET A 1 -3.74 4.44 4.04
CA MET A 1 -3.98 5.28 2.85
C MET A 1 -5.46 5.44 2.71
N ASP A 2 -5.91 6.62 3.09
CA ASP A 2 -6.96 6.74 4.08
C ASP A 2 -8.27 7.19 3.47
N ASN A 3 -9.34 6.83 4.18
CA ASN A 3 -10.74 7.20 3.97
C ASN A 3 -10.95 8.70 3.65
N GLU A 4 -9.95 9.54 3.96
CA GLU A 4 -9.90 10.97 3.71
C GLU A 4 -9.79 11.34 2.22
N VAL A 5 -8.97 10.62 1.42
CA VAL A 5 -8.87 10.88 -0.03
C VAL A 5 -10.20 10.54 -0.71
N PHE A 6 -10.81 9.42 -0.32
CA PHE A 6 -12.13 9.03 -0.81
C PHE A 6 -13.19 10.09 -0.47
N ARG A 7 -13.17 10.62 0.76
CA ARG A 7 -14.07 11.71 1.19
C ARG A 7 -13.91 12.97 0.34
N THR A 8 -12.68 13.38 0.02
CA THR A 8 -12.42 14.55 -0.83
C THR A 8 -13.04 14.41 -2.22
N PHE A 9 -12.95 13.24 -2.83
CA PHE A 9 -13.59 12.99 -4.13
C PHE A 9 -15.12 12.88 -4.04
N THR A 10 -15.66 12.31 -2.96
CA THR A 10 -17.11 12.26 -2.75
C THR A 10 -17.75 13.63 -2.50
N ALA A 11 -16.96 14.63 -2.12
CA ALA A 11 -17.41 16.00 -1.89
C ALA A 11 -17.51 16.83 -3.18
N ALA A 12 -16.94 16.36 -4.30
CA ALA A 12 -17.01 17.06 -5.58
C ALA A 12 -18.43 16.95 -6.18
N PRO A 13 -19.10 18.08 -6.53
CA PRO A 13 -20.40 18.04 -7.19
C PRO A 13 -20.31 17.31 -8.53
N GLY A 14 -21.23 16.39 -8.80
CA GLY A 14 -21.29 15.71 -10.10
C GLY A 14 -20.50 14.41 -10.21
N VAL A 15 -19.79 13.98 -9.16
CA VAL A 15 -18.95 12.78 -9.21
C VAL A 15 -19.61 11.61 -8.49
N CYS A 16 -19.72 10.48 -9.19
CA CYS A 16 -20.04 9.19 -8.61
C CYS A 16 -18.73 8.48 -8.25
N ALA A 17 -18.45 8.27 -6.97
CA ALA A 17 -17.23 7.59 -6.52
C ALA A 17 -17.52 6.21 -5.92
N ALA A 18 -16.67 5.24 -6.22
CA ALA A 18 -16.66 3.92 -5.59
C ALA A 18 -15.23 3.53 -5.20
N GLN A 19 -15.06 3.01 -3.99
CA GLN A 19 -13.81 2.39 -3.56
C GLN A 19 -13.94 0.89 -3.73
N VAL A 20 -12.96 0.29 -4.41
CA VAL A 20 -12.91 -1.15 -4.71
C VAL A 20 -11.64 -1.78 -4.17
N ASP A 21 -11.69 -3.08 -3.89
CA ASP A 21 -10.50 -3.89 -3.62
C ASP A 21 -9.70 -4.17 -4.91
N ALA A 22 -8.54 -4.82 -4.79
CA ALA A 22 -7.71 -5.17 -5.95
C ALA A 22 -8.38 -6.16 -6.93
N ARG A 23 -9.51 -6.77 -6.58
CA ARG A 23 -10.32 -7.62 -7.46
C ARG A 23 -11.47 -6.85 -8.12
N GLY A 24 -11.54 -5.54 -7.91
CA GLY A 24 -12.62 -4.69 -8.42
C GLY A 24 -13.93 -4.87 -7.66
N VAL A 25 -13.89 -5.43 -6.45
CA VAL A 25 -15.07 -5.61 -5.60
C VAL A 25 -15.32 -4.35 -4.79
N VAL A 26 -16.55 -3.84 -4.82
CA VAL A 26 -16.94 -2.59 -4.15
C VAL A 26 -16.90 -2.78 -2.63
N VAL A 27 -16.11 -1.95 -1.96
CA VAL A 27 -15.98 -1.89 -0.50
C VAL A 27 -16.90 -0.82 0.08
N THR A 28 -16.92 0.35 -0.55
CA THR A 28 -17.77 1.50 -0.19
C THR A 28 -18.02 2.38 -1.41
N ALA A 29 -19.07 3.20 -1.37
CA ALA A 29 -19.41 4.14 -2.43
C ALA A 29 -19.98 5.46 -1.89
N SER A 30 -19.97 6.49 -2.73
CA SER A 30 -20.56 7.80 -2.44
C SER A 30 -22.09 7.75 -2.37
N GLN A 31 -22.70 8.62 -1.56
CA GLN A 31 -24.16 8.74 -1.46
C GLN A 31 -24.84 8.96 -2.82
N ARG A 32 -24.22 9.77 -3.68
CA ARG A 32 -24.71 10.05 -5.03
C ARG A 32 -24.82 8.80 -5.88
N LEU A 33 -23.85 7.88 -5.78
CA LEU A 33 -23.87 6.63 -6.53
C LEU A 33 -25.05 5.75 -6.07
N TYR A 34 -25.30 5.66 -4.76
CA TYR A 34 -26.47 4.96 -4.22
C TYR A 34 -27.78 5.58 -4.72
N SER A 35 -27.91 6.91 -4.65
CA SER A 35 -29.10 7.62 -5.11
C SER A 35 -29.36 7.46 -6.61
N ARG A 36 -28.31 7.45 -7.44
CA ARG A 36 -28.45 7.26 -8.90
C ARG A 36 -28.86 5.84 -9.27
N LEU A 37 -28.33 4.85 -8.57
CA LEU A 37 -28.66 3.44 -8.80
C LEU A 37 -29.95 2.99 -8.14
N GLY A 38 -30.53 3.81 -7.24
CA GLY A 38 -31.73 3.48 -6.49
C GLY A 38 -31.55 2.28 -5.56
N CYS A 39 -30.35 2.11 -4.98
CA CYS A 39 -30.01 0.95 -4.16
C CYS A 39 -29.45 1.34 -2.79
N HIS A 40 -29.53 0.41 -1.83
CA HIS A 40 -28.97 0.56 -0.50
C HIS A 40 -27.45 0.30 -0.51
N PRO A 41 -26.67 0.88 0.43
CA PRO A 41 -25.24 0.61 0.55
C PRO A 41 -24.83 -0.86 0.53
N ASP A 42 -25.62 -1.72 1.17
CA ASP A 42 -25.36 -3.16 1.25
C ASP A 42 -25.59 -3.88 -0.09
N ASP A 43 -26.38 -3.32 -1.00
CA ASP A 43 -26.64 -3.91 -2.31
C ASP A 43 -25.43 -3.81 -3.25
N LEU A 44 -24.57 -2.81 -3.02
CA LEU A 44 -23.35 -2.58 -3.81
C LEU A 44 -22.12 -3.25 -3.19
N ARG A 45 -22.04 -3.31 -1.86
CA ARG A 45 -20.90 -3.92 -1.18
C ARG A 45 -20.73 -5.38 -1.62
N GLY A 46 -19.51 -5.77 -1.99
CA GLY A 46 -19.24 -7.14 -2.43
C GLY A 46 -19.54 -7.42 -3.90
N ARG A 47 -20.10 -6.47 -4.65
CA ARG A 47 -20.36 -6.59 -6.10
C ARG A 47 -19.14 -6.18 -6.91
N ASN A 48 -19.01 -6.72 -8.12
CA ASN A 48 -17.98 -6.26 -9.04
C ASN A 48 -18.36 -4.87 -9.60
N VAL A 49 -17.40 -3.95 -9.67
CA VAL A 49 -17.64 -2.59 -10.15
C VAL A 49 -18.07 -2.54 -11.61
N LEU A 50 -17.65 -3.50 -12.44
CA LEU A 50 -18.05 -3.57 -13.84
C LEU A 50 -19.54 -3.83 -14.00
N ASP A 51 -20.14 -4.60 -13.10
CA ASP A 51 -21.59 -4.86 -13.08
C ASP A 51 -22.39 -3.58 -12.79
N LEU A 52 -21.77 -2.60 -12.12
CA LEU A 52 -22.39 -1.31 -11.83
C LEU A 52 -22.37 -0.40 -13.04
N VAL A 53 -21.23 -0.33 -13.75
CA VAL A 53 -21.04 0.51 -14.94
C VAL A 53 -22.00 0.11 -16.07
N GLN A 54 -22.39 -1.16 -16.14
CA GLN A 54 -23.33 -1.66 -17.14
C GLN A 54 -24.79 -1.27 -16.88
N ARG A 55 -25.13 -0.64 -15.74
CA ARG A 55 -26.50 -0.23 -15.42
C ARG A 55 -26.84 1.11 -16.07
N ASP A 56 -28.01 1.18 -16.70
CA ASP A 56 -28.47 2.40 -17.41
C ASP A 56 -28.55 3.65 -16.52
N GLY A 57 -28.70 3.49 -15.21
CA GLY A 57 -28.74 4.59 -14.23
C GLY A 57 -27.45 5.43 -14.11
N LEU A 58 -26.36 5.03 -14.78
CA LEU A 58 -25.07 5.74 -14.77
C LEU A 58 -24.68 6.35 -16.12
N ARG A 59 -25.54 6.29 -17.15
CA ARG A 59 -25.25 6.93 -18.45
C ARG A 59 -25.04 8.44 -18.29
N GLY A 60 -23.92 8.95 -18.80
CA GLY A 60 -23.57 10.37 -18.77
C GLY A 60 -22.96 10.86 -17.45
N GLU A 61 -22.75 9.98 -16.48
CA GLU A 61 -22.07 10.31 -15.22
C GLU A 61 -20.56 10.01 -15.33
N THR A 62 -19.75 10.84 -14.68
CA THR A 62 -18.32 10.54 -14.49
C THR A 62 -18.17 9.66 -13.24
N ILE A 63 -17.70 8.43 -13.45
CA ILE A 63 -17.45 7.48 -12.35
C ILE A 63 -15.95 7.48 -12.02
N VAL A 64 -15.61 7.75 -10.77
CA VAL A 64 -14.25 7.62 -10.24
C VAL A 64 -14.17 6.34 -9.41
N VAL A 65 -13.34 5.40 -9.87
CA VAL A 65 -13.07 4.16 -9.14
C VAL A 65 -11.73 4.27 -8.45
N MET A 66 -11.74 4.18 -7.13
CA MET A 66 -10.53 4.20 -6.31
C MET A 66 -10.21 2.77 -5.91
N VAL A 67 -9.12 2.23 -6.44
CA VAL A 67 -8.61 0.93 -6.00
C VAL A 67 -7.78 1.18 -4.77
N ALA A 68 -8.27 0.77 -3.60
CA ALA A 68 -7.40 0.70 -2.45
C ALA A 68 -6.38 -0.41 -2.74
N PRO A 69 -5.06 -0.15 -2.66
CA PRO A 69 -4.10 -1.23 -2.77
C PRO A 69 -4.49 -2.28 -1.75
N ASP A 70 -4.65 -3.53 -2.20
CA ASP A 70 -4.81 -4.67 -1.32
C ASP A 70 -3.49 -4.80 -0.55
N GLN A 71 -3.35 -3.99 0.51
CA GLN A 71 -2.42 -4.26 1.58
C GLN A 71 -2.99 -5.46 2.32
N LYS A 72 -2.95 -6.63 1.65
CA LYS A 72 -2.81 -7.90 2.33
C LYS A 72 -1.58 -7.73 3.18
N HIS A 73 -1.77 -7.23 4.39
CA HIS A 73 -0.85 -7.43 5.49
C HIS A 73 -0.70 -8.93 5.55
N THR A 74 0.34 -9.45 4.90
CA THR A 74 0.71 -10.85 5.00
C THR A 74 0.91 -11.07 6.48
N ALA A 75 -0.05 -11.78 7.10
CA ALA A 75 -0.29 -11.86 8.54
C ALA A 75 0.96 -11.52 9.36
N SER A 76 1.03 -10.31 9.94
CA SER A 76 2.09 -9.76 10.79
C SER A 76 3.17 -10.80 11.16
N ARG A 77 4.15 -11.02 10.28
CA ARG A 77 5.30 -11.86 10.61
C ARG A 77 6.39 -10.92 11.08
N LYS A 78 6.64 -10.89 12.39
CA LYS A 78 7.81 -10.23 12.98
C LYS A 78 9.10 -10.90 12.48
N ILE A 79 9.58 -10.52 11.29
CA ILE A 79 10.71 -11.16 10.58
C ILE A 79 12.01 -10.36 10.67
N LEU A 80 11.90 -9.04 10.93
CA LEU A 80 13.04 -8.14 11.02
C LEU A 80 13.42 -7.89 12.47
N THR A 81 14.73 -7.82 12.73
CA THR A 81 15.24 -7.23 13.97
C THR A 81 15.14 -5.70 13.88
N LYS A 82 15.24 -5.00 15.01
CA LYS A 82 15.34 -3.53 15.03
C LYS A 82 16.54 -3.00 14.22
N MET A 83 17.63 -3.77 14.14
CA MET A 83 18.80 -3.41 13.34
C MET A 83 18.51 -3.59 11.84
N ASP A 84 17.96 -4.75 11.45
CA ASP A 84 17.60 -5.04 10.06
C ASP A 84 16.57 -4.04 9.52
N SER A 85 15.61 -3.58 10.35
CA SER A 85 14.64 -2.56 9.93
C SER A 85 15.31 -1.22 9.64
N ARG A 86 16.18 -0.72 10.54
CA ARG A 86 16.95 0.53 10.33
C ARG A 86 17.83 0.45 9.09
N ILE A 87 18.47 -0.70 8.85
CA ILE A 87 19.30 -0.92 7.66
C ILE A 87 18.44 -0.92 6.40
N LEU A 88 17.29 -1.61 6.40
CA LEU A 88 16.36 -1.61 5.28
C LEU A 88 15.82 -0.20 4.96
N GLU A 89 15.46 0.59 5.98
CA GLU A 89 15.04 1.99 5.81
C GLU A 89 16.14 2.83 5.15
N GLY A 90 17.39 2.72 5.64
CA GLY A 90 18.51 3.44 5.08
C GLY A 90 18.85 3.02 3.65
N VAL A 91 18.76 1.71 3.36
CA VAL A 91 18.92 1.18 2.00
C VAL A 91 17.85 1.72 1.07
N ALA A 92 16.58 1.72 1.49
CA ALA A 92 15.46 2.24 0.71
C ALA A 92 15.53 3.76 0.52
N ALA A 93 16.09 4.49 1.49
CA ALA A 93 16.37 5.92 1.38
C ALA A 93 17.55 6.26 0.47
N GLY A 94 18.26 5.26 -0.10
CA GLY A 94 19.42 5.47 -0.96
C GLY A 94 20.69 5.87 -0.19
N VAL A 95 20.76 5.64 1.12
CA VAL A 95 21.94 5.95 1.92
C VAL A 95 23.09 5.01 1.53
N SER A 96 24.27 5.59 1.26
CA SER A 96 25.47 4.79 0.95
C SER A 96 25.85 3.89 2.12
N THR A 97 26.43 2.71 1.85
CA THR A 97 26.86 1.77 2.91
C THR A 97 27.78 2.44 3.93
N ALA A 98 28.68 3.34 3.49
CA ALA A 98 29.56 4.07 4.37
C ALA A 98 28.82 5.00 5.35
N LYS A 99 27.83 5.76 4.87
CA LYS A 99 27.02 6.64 5.73
C LYS A 99 26.07 5.84 6.62
N LEU A 100 25.50 4.76 6.08
CA LEU A 100 24.62 3.87 6.84
C LEU A 100 25.36 3.23 8.02
N ALA A 101 26.60 2.78 7.81
CA ALA A 101 27.48 2.23 8.85
C ALA A 101 27.66 3.20 10.03
N LEU A 102 27.87 4.50 9.75
CA LEU A 102 27.94 5.53 10.79
C LEU A 102 26.60 5.71 11.50
N MET A 103 25.48 5.71 10.76
CA MET A 103 24.14 5.92 11.32
C MET A 103 23.65 4.79 12.22
N VAL A 104 24.14 3.56 12.03
CA VAL A 104 23.75 2.38 12.82
C VAL A 104 24.87 1.84 13.72
N GLU A 105 25.99 2.58 13.83
CA GLU A 105 27.15 2.22 14.66
C GLU A 105 27.72 0.83 14.35
N LEU A 106 27.82 0.48 13.07
CA LEU A 106 28.42 -0.76 12.59
C LEU A 106 29.62 -0.48 11.68
N SER A 107 30.45 -1.50 11.47
CA SER A 107 31.42 -1.46 10.37
C SER A 107 30.71 -1.54 9.01
N ARG A 108 31.37 -1.10 7.93
CA ARG A 108 30.85 -1.25 6.57
C ARG A 108 30.55 -2.72 6.24
N GLY A 109 31.43 -3.64 6.65
CA GLY A 109 31.22 -5.09 6.50
C GLY A 109 30.04 -5.61 7.33
N GLY A 110 29.82 -5.05 8.52
CA GLY A 110 28.64 -5.36 9.33
C GLY A 110 27.34 -4.95 8.65
N VAL A 111 27.30 -3.77 8.03
CA VAL A 111 26.15 -3.34 7.23
C VAL A 111 25.92 -4.27 6.04
N GLU A 112 26.96 -4.59 5.27
CA GLU A 112 26.84 -5.52 4.13
C GLU A 112 26.34 -6.90 4.57
N TYR A 113 26.81 -7.42 5.72
CA TYR A 113 26.31 -8.66 6.30
C TYR A 113 24.80 -8.63 6.54
N HIS A 114 24.27 -7.55 7.13
CA HIS A 114 22.83 -7.37 7.33
C HIS A 114 22.07 -7.24 6.01
N VAL A 115 22.63 -6.53 5.01
CA VAL A 115 22.03 -6.43 3.68
C VAL A 115 21.95 -7.80 3.01
N THR A 116 23.01 -8.61 3.06
CA THR A 116 23.01 -9.99 2.56
C THR A 116 21.96 -10.86 3.27
N ASN A 117 21.82 -10.70 4.59
CA ASN A 117 20.77 -11.39 5.34
C ASN A 117 19.36 -10.96 4.91
N LEU A 118 19.13 -9.67 4.71
CA LEU A 118 17.86 -9.13 4.21
C LEU A 118 17.55 -9.67 2.80
N LEU A 119 18.53 -9.69 1.90
CA LEU A 119 18.40 -10.28 0.56
C LEU A 119 17.95 -11.75 0.62
N ARG A 120 18.56 -12.54 1.51
CA ARG A 120 18.18 -13.94 1.72
C ARG A 120 16.77 -14.08 2.32
N LYS A 121 16.43 -13.29 3.35
CA LYS A 121 15.11 -13.30 4.00
C LYS A 121 13.99 -12.99 3.01
N LEU A 122 14.20 -11.99 2.16
CA LEU A 122 13.22 -11.54 1.17
C LEU A 122 13.37 -12.23 -0.18
N ARG A 123 14.32 -13.17 -0.35
CA ARG A 123 14.61 -13.84 -1.62
C ARG A 123 14.77 -12.83 -2.76
N ALA A 124 15.57 -11.80 -2.53
CA ALA A 124 15.87 -10.75 -3.49
C ALA A 124 17.30 -10.94 -4.02
N PRO A 125 17.53 -10.89 -5.35
CA PRO A 125 18.83 -11.16 -5.95
C PRO A 125 19.84 -10.00 -5.80
N ASN A 126 19.36 -8.78 -5.55
CA ASN A 126 20.21 -7.60 -5.42
C ASN A 126 19.53 -6.52 -4.57
N ARG A 127 20.30 -5.48 -4.21
CA ARG A 127 19.89 -4.39 -3.31
C ARG A 127 18.67 -3.61 -3.81
N THR A 128 18.51 -3.44 -5.12
CA THR A 128 17.35 -2.74 -5.69
C THR A 128 16.10 -3.60 -5.58
N SER A 129 16.19 -4.88 -5.95
CA SER A 129 15.11 -5.85 -5.80
C SER A 129 14.69 -6.03 -4.34
N LEU A 130 15.61 -5.90 -3.38
CA LEU A 130 15.29 -5.90 -1.96
C LEU A 130 14.29 -4.79 -1.60
N VAL A 131 14.54 -3.57 -2.08
CA VAL A 131 13.67 -2.42 -1.83
C VAL A 131 12.32 -2.60 -2.52
N SER A 132 12.30 -2.95 -3.81
CA SER A 132 11.06 -3.17 -4.55
C SER A 132 10.20 -4.24 -3.88
N LYS A 133 10.81 -5.34 -3.44
CA LYS A 133 10.09 -6.45 -2.80
C LYS A 133 9.60 -6.10 -1.40
N ALA A 134 10.38 -5.34 -0.63
CA ALA A 134 9.94 -4.84 0.67
C ALA A 134 8.70 -3.92 0.56
N TYR A 135 8.59 -3.11 -0.49
CA TYR A 135 7.35 -2.36 -0.77
C TYR A 135 6.21 -3.27 -1.23
N ALA A 136 6.48 -4.20 -2.16
CA ALA A 136 5.46 -5.11 -2.68
C ALA A 136 4.86 -6.03 -1.60
N GLU A 137 5.65 -6.41 -0.59
CA GLU A 137 5.21 -7.23 0.56
C GLU A 137 4.62 -6.39 1.71
N GLY A 138 4.58 -5.06 1.60
CA GLY A 138 4.05 -4.16 2.62
C GLY A 138 4.95 -4.00 3.85
N ILE A 139 6.20 -4.47 3.79
CA ILE A 139 7.19 -4.30 4.86
C ILE A 139 7.59 -2.84 4.99
N LEU A 140 7.78 -2.16 3.86
CA LEU A 140 7.94 -0.71 3.80
C LEU A 140 6.58 -0.05 3.57
N ALA A 141 6.28 0.98 4.37
CA ALA A 141 5.05 1.75 4.26
C ALA A 141 5.02 2.53 2.94
N ALA A 142 4.02 2.23 2.09
CA ALA A 142 3.81 2.96 0.85
C ALA A 142 3.36 4.42 1.13
N GLY A 143 3.92 5.36 0.39
CA GLY A 143 3.58 6.79 0.48
C GLY A 143 4.20 7.55 1.64
N THR A 144 5.07 6.93 2.43
CA THR A 144 5.81 7.60 3.50
C THR A 144 7.25 7.88 3.06
N TRP A 145 7.65 9.15 3.14
CA TRP A 145 9.04 9.57 2.95
C TRP A 145 9.53 10.38 4.16
N PRO A 146 10.72 10.09 4.73
CA PRO A 146 11.64 9.00 4.38
C PRO A 146 11.01 7.60 4.55
N PRO A 147 11.52 6.56 3.85
CA PRO A 147 10.97 5.21 3.91
C PRO A 147 10.96 4.66 5.34
N LYS A 148 9.86 4.03 5.73
CA LYS A 148 9.68 3.44 7.07
C LYS A 148 9.20 2.01 7.00
N VAL A 149 9.76 1.16 7.87
CA VAL A 149 9.27 -0.22 8.04
C VAL A 149 8.00 -0.19 8.88
N VAL A 150 6.98 -0.94 8.45
CA VAL A 150 5.73 -1.10 9.19
C VAL A 150 6.02 -1.85 10.50
N PRO A 151 5.59 -1.33 11.68
CA PRO A 151 5.96 -1.89 12.99
C PRO A 151 5.65 -3.38 13.17
N ASP A 152 4.61 -3.89 12.52
CA ASP A 152 4.17 -5.29 12.58
C ASP A 152 5.23 -6.29 12.09
N PHE A 153 6.19 -5.85 11.28
CA PHE A 153 7.28 -6.70 10.77
C PHE A 153 8.52 -6.71 11.67
N VAL A 154 8.56 -5.91 12.74
CA VAL A 154 9.71 -5.78 13.64
C VAL A 154 9.50 -6.61 14.91
N LYS A 155 10.53 -7.38 15.29
CA LYS A 155 10.57 -8.17 16.53
C LYS A 155 10.68 -7.31 17.78
#